data_AF-A0A940R8G3-F1
#
_entry.id   AF-A0A940R8G3-F1
#
_cell.length_a   1.000
_cell.length_b   1.000
_cell.length_c   1.000
_cell.angle_alpha   90.00
_cell.angle_beta   90.00
_cell.angle_gamma   90.00
#
_symmetry.space_group_name_H-M   'P 1'
#
loop_
_entity.id
_entity.type
_entity.pdbx_description
1 polymer ?
#
loop_
_entity_poly.entity_id
_entity_poly.type
_entity_poly.pdbx_seq_one_letter_code
_entity_poly.pdbx_strand_id
1 'polypeptide(L)'
;MAKIPSNLQNIESLVEIVASLRGPDGCPWDKEQTHESLTQYAIEETHELVEAIETPSAARDQKIKEELGDVLFQVILHSQLASERGAFTLEDVIKNVSEKLVRRHPHVFGDVSVADSAEVARNWEEIKKQEAAKEPAKSAYALNVPPLPALQRAYKIGKRTEKLQFDWDNAEGVMLKVEEEYDELREALDEGSDAEIEHELGDVLFSLAQLGRHLKMDPEQVLRKGNLRFETRFNKMIEFALADRKDWGKLSLEEKEGYWLKAKEALKKSSLI
;
A
#
# COMPACT_ATOMS: atom_id res chain seq x y z
N MET A 1 -21.10 12.87 -30.24
CA MET A 1 -20.97 11.49 -29.73
C MET A 1 -19.57 10.99 -30.03
N ALA A 2 -18.83 10.62 -28.98
CA ALA A 2 -17.51 10.01 -29.12
C ALA A 2 -17.60 8.67 -29.88
N LYS A 3 -16.59 8.39 -30.70
CA LYS A 3 -16.49 7.11 -31.42
C LYS A 3 -15.68 6.13 -30.57
N ILE A 4 -16.16 4.90 -30.48
CA ILE A 4 -15.41 3.81 -29.84
C ILE A 4 -14.21 3.48 -30.73
N PRO A 5 -12.97 3.44 -30.19
CA PRO A 5 -11.80 3.04 -30.97
C PRO A 5 -11.96 1.65 -31.57
N SER A 6 -11.42 1.45 -32.76
CA SER A 6 -11.55 0.18 -33.49
C SER A 6 -10.75 -0.98 -32.88
N ASN A 7 -9.75 -0.69 -32.03
CA ASN A 7 -8.88 -1.69 -31.41
C ASN A 7 -8.60 -1.36 -29.93
N LEU A 8 -9.28 -2.05 -29.01
CA LEU A 8 -9.12 -1.80 -27.57
C LEU A 8 -7.87 -2.43 -26.92
N GLN A 9 -6.93 -2.98 -27.71
CA GLN A 9 -5.76 -3.71 -27.18
C GLN A 9 -4.49 -2.86 -27.04
N ASN A 10 -4.51 -1.60 -27.48
CA ASN A 10 -3.35 -0.73 -27.47
C ASN A 10 -3.54 0.48 -26.54
N ILE A 11 -2.41 1.06 -26.13
CA ILE A 11 -2.41 2.19 -25.19
C ILE A 11 -3.01 3.44 -25.82
N GLU A 12 -2.85 3.62 -27.14
CA GLU A 12 -3.38 4.77 -27.87
C GLU A 12 -4.90 4.82 -27.80
N SER A 13 -5.59 3.67 -27.94
CA SER A 13 -7.05 3.63 -27.82
C SER A 13 -7.52 3.95 -26.41
N LEU A 14 -6.77 3.55 -25.38
CA LEU A 14 -7.11 3.92 -24.00
C LEU A 14 -6.94 5.43 -23.79
N VAL A 15 -5.88 6.04 -24.31
CA VAL A 15 -5.70 7.50 -24.30
C VAL A 15 -6.85 8.20 -25.03
N GLU A 16 -7.26 7.72 -26.21
CA GLU A 16 -8.39 8.27 -26.96
C GLU A 16 -9.71 8.17 -26.18
N ILE A 17 -9.93 7.07 -25.46
CA ILE A 17 -11.11 6.88 -24.61
C ILE A 17 -11.11 7.90 -23.48
N VAL A 18 -10.01 8.03 -22.73
CA VAL A 18 -9.92 8.98 -21.61
C VAL A 18 -10.08 10.43 -22.08
N ALA A 19 -9.45 10.79 -23.20
CA ALA A 19 -9.62 12.11 -23.81
C ALA A 19 -11.09 12.36 -24.23
N SER A 20 -11.77 11.33 -24.75
CA SER A 20 -13.19 11.42 -25.11
C SER A 20 -14.10 11.56 -23.89
N LEU A 21 -13.82 10.84 -22.80
CA LEU A 21 -14.56 10.93 -21.53
C LEU A 21 -14.45 12.32 -20.90
N ARG A 22 -13.30 12.98 -21.03
CA ARG A 22 -13.07 14.35 -20.54
C ARG A 22 -13.38 15.44 -21.56
N GLY A 23 -13.76 15.07 -22.79
CA GLY A 23 -14.06 16.01 -23.87
C GLY A 23 -15.35 16.82 -23.65
N PRO A 24 -15.68 17.75 -24.57
CA PRO A 24 -16.88 18.58 -24.46
C PRO A 24 -18.18 17.77 -24.30
N ASP A 25 -18.33 16.71 -25.10
CA ASP A 25 -19.45 15.74 -25.11
C ASP A 25 -19.24 14.57 -24.12
N GLY A 26 -18.23 14.67 -23.25
CA GLY A 26 -17.79 13.60 -22.36
C GLY A 26 -18.67 13.40 -21.12
N CYS A 27 -18.23 12.51 -20.25
CA CYS A 27 -18.88 12.20 -18.98
C CYS A 27 -18.73 13.38 -18.00
N PRO A 28 -19.82 13.88 -17.38
CA PRO A 28 -19.74 14.98 -16.43
C PRO A 28 -18.80 14.71 -15.26
N TRP A 29 -18.82 13.48 -14.73
CA TRP A 29 -17.97 13.07 -13.61
C TRP A 29 -16.49 13.08 -13.99
N ASP A 30 -16.13 12.54 -15.17
CA ASP A 30 -14.74 12.55 -15.62
C ASP A 30 -14.23 13.97 -15.82
N LYS A 31 -15.06 14.88 -16.33
CA LYS A 31 -14.70 16.28 -16.60
C LYS A 31 -14.42 17.09 -15.34
N GLU A 32 -15.14 16.85 -14.24
CA GLU A 32 -14.97 17.60 -13.00
C GLU A 32 -13.76 17.17 -12.17
N GLN A 33 -13.15 16.01 -12.47
CA GLN A 33 -12.00 15.52 -11.72
C GLN A 33 -10.77 16.41 -11.86
N THR A 34 -10.00 16.51 -10.77
CA THR A 34 -8.66 17.13 -10.69
C THR A 34 -7.63 16.11 -10.19
N HIS A 35 -6.35 16.48 -10.14
CA HIS A 35 -5.35 15.59 -9.53
C HIS A 35 -5.67 15.28 -8.07
N GLU A 36 -6.13 16.28 -7.33
CA GLU A 36 -6.43 16.20 -5.91
C GLU A 36 -7.65 15.29 -5.66
N SER A 37 -8.73 15.44 -6.43
CA SER A 37 -9.93 14.61 -6.26
C SER A 37 -9.69 13.13 -6.61
N LEU A 38 -8.68 12.86 -7.46
CA LEU A 38 -8.33 11.51 -7.89
C LEU A 38 -7.39 10.77 -6.93
N THR A 39 -6.76 11.46 -5.97
CA THR A 39 -5.75 10.85 -5.09
C THR A 39 -6.28 9.65 -4.30
N GLN A 40 -7.54 9.70 -3.83
CA GLN A 40 -8.15 8.60 -3.10
C GLN A 40 -8.27 7.34 -3.98
N TYR A 41 -8.72 7.48 -5.22
CA TYR A 41 -8.88 6.35 -6.14
C TYR A 41 -7.51 5.76 -6.50
N ALA A 42 -6.49 6.60 -6.76
CA ALA A 42 -5.14 6.10 -7.03
C ALA A 42 -4.56 5.26 -5.87
N ILE A 43 -4.90 5.59 -4.63
CA ILE A 43 -4.55 4.81 -3.44
C ILE A 43 -5.36 3.51 -3.42
N GLU A 44 -6.68 3.60 -3.59
CA GLU A 44 -7.61 2.45 -3.62
C GLU A 44 -7.18 1.41 -4.66
N GLU A 45 -7.02 1.78 -5.94
CA GLU A 45 -6.63 0.82 -7.00
C GLU A 45 -5.28 0.15 -6.73
N THR A 46 -4.35 0.88 -6.10
CA THR A 46 -3.06 0.30 -5.71
C THR A 46 -3.24 -0.73 -4.60
N HIS A 47 -4.15 -0.48 -3.65
CA HIS A 47 -4.47 -1.42 -2.59
C HIS A 47 -5.28 -2.63 -3.09
N GLU A 48 -6.20 -2.44 -4.03
CA GLU A 48 -6.93 -3.53 -4.69
C GLU A 48 -5.98 -4.43 -5.48
N LEU A 49 -5.01 -3.85 -6.21
CA LEU A 49 -3.94 -4.62 -6.85
C LEU A 49 -3.13 -5.44 -5.83
N VAL A 50 -2.78 -4.84 -4.69
CA VAL A 50 -2.07 -5.56 -3.61
C VAL A 50 -2.92 -6.71 -3.07
N GLU A 51 -4.22 -6.50 -2.84
CA GLU A 51 -5.13 -7.54 -2.39
C GLU A 51 -5.24 -8.68 -3.41
N ALA A 52 -5.39 -8.36 -4.70
CA ALA A 52 -5.45 -9.33 -5.78
C ALA A 52 -4.18 -10.18 -5.83
N ILE A 53 -3.00 -9.58 -5.58
CA ILE A 53 -1.72 -10.29 -5.51
C ILE A 53 -1.65 -11.18 -4.25
N GLU A 54 -2.07 -10.68 -3.10
CA GLU A 54 -1.88 -11.36 -1.81
C GLU A 54 -2.93 -12.45 -1.54
N THR A 55 -4.10 -12.39 -2.18
CA THR A 55 -5.23 -13.32 -1.97
C THR A 55 -5.12 -14.56 -2.86
N PRO A 56 -4.95 -15.77 -2.29
CA PRO A 56 -4.98 -17.00 -3.07
C PRO A 56 -6.38 -17.24 -3.66
N SER A 57 -6.48 -17.33 -4.98
CA SER A 57 -7.74 -17.58 -5.69
C SER A 57 -7.46 -18.20 -7.06
N ALA A 58 -8.37 -19.05 -7.54
CA ALA A 58 -8.34 -19.56 -8.91
C ALA A 58 -8.49 -18.44 -9.96
N ALA A 59 -9.09 -17.30 -9.57
CA ALA A 59 -9.25 -16.11 -10.41
C ALA A 59 -8.18 -15.03 -10.16
N ARG A 60 -7.09 -15.36 -9.44
CA ARG A 60 -6.05 -14.39 -9.05
C ARG A 60 -5.50 -13.59 -10.23
N ASP A 61 -5.09 -14.26 -11.29
CA ASP A 61 -4.50 -13.57 -12.46
C ASP A 61 -5.52 -12.69 -13.19
N GLN A 62 -6.79 -13.07 -13.17
CA GLN A 62 -7.86 -12.25 -13.74
C GLN A 62 -8.06 -10.97 -12.93
N LYS A 63 -8.09 -11.07 -11.59
CA LYS A 63 -8.16 -9.89 -10.71
C LYS A 63 -6.94 -8.99 -10.88
N ILE A 64 -5.72 -9.56 -10.82
CA ILE A 64 -4.49 -8.79 -11.02
C ILE A 64 -4.52 -8.02 -12.35
N LYS A 65 -5.03 -8.63 -13.42
CA LYS A 65 -5.16 -7.97 -14.72
C LYS A 65 -6.16 -6.81 -14.71
N GLU A 66 -7.26 -6.93 -13.96
CA GLU A 66 -8.27 -5.89 -13.76
C GLU A 66 -7.65 -4.70 -13.02
N GLU A 67 -7.08 -4.94 -11.84
CA GLU A 67 -6.48 -3.88 -11.01
C GLU A 67 -5.26 -3.21 -11.69
N LEU A 68 -4.46 -3.96 -12.45
CA LEU A 68 -3.38 -3.38 -13.27
C LEU A 68 -3.94 -2.43 -14.33
N GLY A 69 -5.12 -2.74 -14.87
CA GLY A 69 -5.86 -1.86 -15.79
C GLY A 69 -6.29 -0.58 -15.11
N ASP A 70 -6.81 -0.66 -13.89
CA ASP A 70 -7.28 0.51 -13.13
C ASP A 70 -6.14 1.41 -12.67
N VAL A 71 -5.02 0.81 -12.21
CA VAL A 71 -3.77 1.56 -11.95
C VAL A 71 -3.25 2.23 -13.23
N LEU A 72 -3.29 1.54 -14.38
CA LEU A 72 -2.90 2.13 -15.66
C LEU A 72 -3.84 3.28 -16.07
N PHE A 73 -5.14 3.12 -15.84
CA PHE A 73 -6.13 4.15 -16.09
C PHE A 73 -5.84 5.41 -15.27
N GLN A 74 -5.50 5.28 -13.98
CA GLN A 74 -5.07 6.41 -13.15
C GLN A 74 -3.88 7.16 -13.76
N VAL A 75 -2.84 6.43 -14.22
CA VAL A 75 -1.67 7.05 -14.88
C VAL A 75 -2.07 7.85 -16.12
N ILE A 76 -2.95 7.30 -16.96
CA ILE A 76 -3.42 7.96 -18.18
C ILE A 76 -4.32 9.16 -17.85
N LEU A 77 -5.21 9.04 -16.86
CA LEU A 77 -6.11 10.11 -16.43
C LEU A 77 -5.36 11.31 -15.87
N HIS A 78 -4.36 11.08 -15.02
CA HIS A 78 -3.46 12.15 -14.55
C HIS A 78 -2.64 12.75 -15.71
N SER A 79 -2.17 11.94 -16.66
CA SER A 79 -1.46 12.46 -17.84
C SER A 79 -2.36 13.33 -18.72
N GLN A 80 -3.61 12.94 -18.92
CA GLN A 80 -4.62 13.70 -19.66
C GLN A 80 -4.89 15.06 -18.99
N LEU A 81 -5.10 15.08 -17.67
CA LEU A 81 -5.26 16.30 -16.86
C LEU A 81 -4.07 17.28 -16.97
N ALA A 82 -2.85 16.75 -17.04
CA ALA A 82 -1.65 17.56 -17.22
C ALA A 82 -1.55 18.10 -18.64
N SER A 83 -1.86 17.26 -19.63
CA SER A 83 -1.83 17.63 -21.05
C SER A 83 -2.85 18.72 -21.39
N GLU A 84 -4.05 18.67 -20.82
CA GLU A 84 -5.10 19.69 -20.96
C GLU A 84 -4.63 21.10 -20.53
N ARG A 85 -3.64 21.16 -19.61
CA ARG A 85 -3.06 22.41 -19.10
C ARG A 85 -1.70 22.73 -19.74
N GLY A 86 -1.24 21.93 -20.69
CA GLY A 86 0.07 22.08 -21.34
C GLY A 86 1.27 21.83 -20.42
N ALA A 87 1.11 21.06 -19.34
CA ALA A 87 2.17 20.82 -18.35
C ALA A 87 3.11 19.67 -18.74
N PHE A 88 2.57 18.50 -19.08
CA PHE A 88 3.29 17.33 -19.59
C PHE A 88 2.31 16.35 -20.24
N THR A 89 2.82 15.41 -21.03
CA THR A 89 2.02 14.35 -21.68
C THR A 89 2.33 12.96 -21.12
N LEU A 90 1.57 11.94 -21.57
CA LEU A 90 1.86 10.55 -21.24
C LEU A 90 3.25 10.12 -21.75
N GLU A 91 3.65 10.61 -22.92
CA GLU A 91 4.99 10.36 -23.49
C GLU A 91 6.10 10.91 -22.60
N ASP A 92 5.90 12.08 -21.99
CA ASP A 92 6.84 12.65 -21.03
C ASP A 92 6.97 11.75 -19.77
N VAL A 93 5.85 11.22 -19.27
CA VAL A 93 5.83 10.27 -18.14
C VAL A 93 6.61 8.99 -18.50
N ILE A 94 6.32 8.40 -19.68
CA ILE A 94 7.00 7.20 -20.19
C ILE A 94 8.50 7.46 -20.36
N LYS A 95 8.87 8.60 -20.96
CA LYS A 95 10.27 8.99 -21.14
C LYS A 95 10.98 9.12 -19.80
N ASN A 96 10.37 9.80 -18.82
CA ASN A 96 10.95 10.01 -17.51
C ASN A 96 11.25 8.68 -16.79
N VAL A 97 10.28 7.75 -16.77
CA VAL A 97 10.49 6.44 -16.13
C VAL A 97 11.50 5.59 -16.90
N SER A 98 11.49 5.64 -18.24
CA SER A 98 12.41 4.88 -19.09
C SER A 98 13.86 5.32 -18.90
N GLU A 99 14.14 6.63 -19.00
CA GLU A 99 15.48 7.19 -18.78
C GLU A 99 15.99 6.88 -17.37
N LYS A 100 15.11 6.96 -16.35
CA LYS A 100 15.43 6.63 -14.96
C LYS A 100 15.77 5.14 -14.80
N LEU A 101 15.01 4.24 -15.41
CA LEU A 101 15.25 2.81 -15.35
C LEU A 101 16.55 2.44 -16.06
N VAL A 102 16.82 2.97 -17.26
CA VAL A 102 18.08 2.76 -17.97
C VAL A 102 19.26 3.23 -17.13
N ARG A 103 19.20 4.47 -16.61
CA ARG A 103 20.26 5.05 -15.78
C ARG A 103 20.54 4.26 -14.49
N ARG A 104 19.49 3.72 -13.85
CA ARG A 104 19.61 2.96 -12.59
C ARG A 104 19.97 1.48 -12.78
N HIS A 105 20.05 0.99 -14.02
CA HIS A 105 20.48 -0.37 -14.34
C HIS A 105 21.68 -0.36 -15.30
N PRO A 106 22.81 0.26 -14.93
CA PRO A 106 24.01 0.27 -15.77
C PRO A 106 24.62 -1.12 -15.97
N HIS A 107 24.19 -2.11 -15.18
CA HIS A 107 24.55 -3.51 -15.34
C HIS A 107 23.72 -4.27 -16.37
N VAL A 108 22.60 -3.70 -16.81
CA VAL A 108 21.78 -4.22 -17.91
C VAL A 108 22.04 -3.43 -19.19
N PHE A 109 22.15 -2.10 -19.08
CA PHE A 109 22.19 -1.18 -20.23
C PHE A 109 23.53 -0.45 -20.43
N GLY A 110 24.56 -0.79 -19.66
CA GLY A 110 25.89 -0.17 -19.74
C GLY A 110 27.00 -1.18 -19.45
N ASP A 111 28.14 -0.69 -18.96
CA ASP A 111 29.37 -1.48 -18.83
C ASP A 111 29.68 -1.97 -17.40
N VAL A 112 28.73 -1.81 -16.45
CA VAL A 112 28.96 -2.20 -15.05
C VAL A 112 28.69 -3.69 -14.88
N SER A 113 29.68 -4.46 -14.43
CA SER A 113 29.44 -5.85 -14.02
C SER A 113 29.06 -5.92 -12.54
N VAL A 114 28.14 -6.81 -12.20
CA VAL A 114 27.70 -7.10 -10.82
C VAL A 114 27.68 -8.61 -10.61
N ALA A 115 28.12 -9.08 -9.46
CA ALA A 115 28.24 -10.49 -9.13
C ALA A 115 26.92 -11.10 -8.60
N ASP A 116 26.12 -10.31 -7.89
CA ASP A 116 24.89 -10.77 -7.25
C ASP A 116 23.86 -9.64 -7.03
N SER A 117 22.69 -10.02 -6.51
CA SER A 117 21.60 -9.09 -6.21
C SER A 117 21.93 -8.11 -5.09
N ALA A 118 22.84 -8.44 -4.17
CA ALA A 118 23.28 -7.54 -3.12
C ALA A 118 24.13 -6.40 -3.70
N GLU A 119 24.99 -6.72 -4.66
CA GLU A 119 25.78 -5.73 -5.40
C GLU A 119 24.90 -4.83 -6.27
N VAL A 120 23.87 -5.40 -6.94
CA VAL A 120 22.84 -4.61 -7.64
C VAL A 120 22.18 -3.62 -6.68
N ALA A 121 21.76 -4.06 -5.50
CA ALA A 121 21.10 -3.21 -4.51
C ALA A 121 22.03 -2.08 -4.01
N ARG A 122 23.31 -2.39 -3.74
CA ARG A 122 24.30 -1.37 -3.36
C ARG A 122 24.49 -0.31 -4.43
N ASN A 123 24.68 -0.75 -5.69
CA ASN A 123 24.86 0.16 -6.82
C ASN A 123 23.62 1.07 -6.99
N TRP A 124 22.43 0.50 -6.86
CA TRP A 124 21.17 1.25 -6.95
C TRP A 124 21.01 2.30 -5.84
N GLU A 125 21.40 1.98 -4.60
CA GLU A 125 21.40 2.96 -3.50
C GLU A 125 22.39 4.11 -3.76
N GLU A 126 23.56 3.81 -4.33
CA GLU A 126 24.58 4.81 -4.64
C GLU A 126 24.12 5.78 -5.75
N ILE A 127 23.58 5.24 -6.84
CA ILE A 127 23.00 6.07 -7.93
C ILE A 127 21.90 6.99 -7.38
N LYS A 128 21.04 6.47 -6.48
CA LYS A 128 20.00 7.29 -5.83
C LYS A 128 20.56 8.43 -4.98
N LYS A 129 21.66 8.20 -4.25
CA LYS A 129 22.32 9.26 -3.46
C LYS A 129 22.85 10.37 -4.37
N GLN A 130 23.48 9.99 -5.47
CA GLN A 130 24.02 10.94 -6.45
C GLN A 130 22.92 11.77 -7.13
N GLU A 131 21.76 11.16 -7.40
CA GLU A 131 20.58 11.87 -7.91
C GLU A 131 20.01 12.86 -6.88
N ALA A 132 19.91 12.46 -5.61
CA ALA A 132 19.39 13.30 -4.52
C ALA A 132 20.29 14.49 -4.19
N ALA A 133 21.61 14.38 -4.41
CA ALA A 133 22.58 15.46 -4.19
C ALA A 133 22.40 16.68 -5.12
N LYS A 134 21.52 16.60 -6.11
CA LYS A 134 21.19 17.70 -7.04
C LYS A 134 20.09 18.63 -6.53
N GLU A 135 19.40 18.28 -5.44
CA GLU A 135 18.46 19.16 -4.75
C GLU A 135 19.14 19.89 -3.57
N PRO A 136 18.67 21.09 -3.17
CA PRO A 136 19.24 21.79 -2.01
C PRO A 136 19.20 20.87 -0.79
N ALA A 137 20.38 20.64 -0.20
CA ALA A 137 20.57 19.64 0.84
C ALA A 137 19.71 19.98 2.07
N LYS A 138 18.60 19.24 2.24
CA LYS A 138 18.13 18.91 3.58
C LYS A 138 19.26 18.15 4.27
N SER A 139 19.48 18.39 5.56
CA SER A 139 20.53 17.73 6.37
C SER A 139 20.74 16.27 5.95
N ALA A 140 21.99 15.81 5.86
CA ALA A 140 22.30 14.42 5.55
C ALA A 140 21.67 13.42 6.55
N TYR A 141 21.25 13.91 7.72
CA TYR A 141 20.58 13.18 8.78
C TYR A 141 19.04 13.23 8.70
N ALA A 142 18.47 13.97 7.74
CA ALA A 142 17.02 14.01 7.56
C ALA A 142 16.51 12.65 7.04
N LEU A 143 15.46 12.11 7.67
CA LEU A 143 14.93 10.79 7.35
C LEU A 143 14.38 10.70 5.91
N ASN A 144 13.83 11.80 5.37
CA ASN A 144 13.29 11.93 4.00
C ASN A 144 12.46 10.70 3.57
N VAL A 145 11.59 10.23 4.46
CA VAL A 145 10.71 9.08 4.19
C VAL A 145 9.54 9.56 3.33
N PRO A 146 9.25 8.89 2.20
CA PRO A 146 8.15 9.26 1.32
C PRO A 146 6.79 9.17 2.03
N PRO A 147 5.75 9.84 1.52
CA PRO A 147 4.39 9.63 1.99
C PRO A 147 4.00 8.17 1.69
N LEU A 148 3.84 7.39 2.74
CA LEU A 148 3.46 5.97 2.72
C LEU A 148 2.36 5.76 3.77
N PRO A 149 1.57 4.68 3.68
CA PRO A 149 0.71 4.23 4.76
C PRO A 149 1.47 4.20 6.10
N ALA A 150 0.77 4.50 7.19
CA ALA A 150 1.39 4.85 8.46
C ALA A 150 2.38 3.78 8.98
N LEU A 151 2.00 2.50 8.93
CA LEU A 151 2.88 1.41 9.41
C LEU A 151 4.07 1.20 8.47
N GLN A 152 3.86 1.30 7.16
CA GLN A 152 4.95 1.22 6.20
C GLN A 152 5.91 2.40 6.34
N ARG A 153 5.39 3.59 6.63
CA ARG A 153 6.18 4.79 6.91
C ARG A 153 7.00 4.60 8.18
N ALA A 154 6.41 4.11 9.27
CA ALA A 154 7.10 3.76 10.50
C ALA A 154 8.24 2.75 10.25
N TYR A 155 7.97 1.68 9.50
CA TYR A 155 8.99 0.71 9.08
C TYR A 155 10.17 1.36 8.34
N LYS A 156 9.88 2.28 7.40
CA LYS A 156 10.94 3.01 6.66
C LYS A 156 11.69 4.01 7.53
N ILE A 157 11.02 4.66 8.49
CA ILE A 157 11.67 5.50 9.50
C ILE A 157 12.70 4.66 10.26
N GLY A 158 12.29 3.50 10.79
CA GLY A 158 13.20 2.59 11.49
C GLY A 158 14.39 2.15 10.64
N LYS A 159 14.16 1.81 9.36
CA LYS A 159 15.26 1.48 8.43
C LYS A 159 16.21 2.64 8.15
N ARG A 160 15.77 3.88 8.30
CA ARG A 160 16.63 5.06 8.16
C ARG A 160 17.42 5.31 9.44
N THR A 161 16.79 5.22 10.60
CA THR A 161 17.48 5.41 11.89
C THR A 161 18.50 4.30 12.15
N GLU A 162 18.23 3.06 11.73
CA GLU A 162 19.19 1.94 11.73
C GLU A 162 20.49 2.31 10.99
N LYS A 163 20.38 2.89 9.79
CA LYS A 163 21.55 3.34 9.01
C LYS A 163 22.31 4.50 9.67
N LEU A 164 21.66 5.24 10.57
CA LEU A 164 22.26 6.30 11.37
C LEU A 164 22.75 5.79 12.75
N GLN A 165 22.76 4.48 12.97
CA GLN A 165 23.17 3.84 14.22
C GLN A 165 22.30 4.26 15.43
N PHE A 166 21.03 4.59 15.16
CA PHE A 166 20.00 4.85 16.17
C PHE A 166 18.91 3.79 16.06
N ASP A 167 19.13 2.65 16.72
CA ASP A 167 18.25 1.49 16.68
C ASP A 167 18.46 0.62 17.93
N TRP A 168 17.49 -0.25 18.22
CA TRP A 168 17.61 -1.30 19.23
C TRP A 168 18.56 -2.41 18.76
N ASP A 169 19.18 -3.12 19.70
CA ASP A 169 20.13 -4.20 19.39
C ASP A 169 19.45 -5.43 18.78
N ASN A 170 18.22 -5.73 19.20
CA ASN A 170 17.47 -6.91 18.78
C ASN A 170 15.96 -6.74 19.05
N ALA A 171 15.17 -7.74 18.63
CA ALA A 171 13.72 -7.75 18.80
C ALA A 171 13.25 -7.75 20.26
N GLU A 172 14.03 -8.30 21.21
CA GLU A 172 13.70 -8.29 22.64
C GLU A 172 13.78 -6.87 23.20
N GLY A 173 14.80 -6.10 22.82
CA GLY A 173 14.90 -4.68 23.18
C GLY A 173 13.72 -3.85 22.66
N VAL A 174 13.20 -4.16 21.47
CA VAL A 174 11.98 -3.50 20.97
C VAL A 174 10.74 -3.95 21.72
N MET A 175 10.65 -5.24 22.08
CA MET A 175 9.52 -5.77 22.85
C MET A 175 9.41 -5.07 24.22
N LEU A 176 10.52 -4.84 24.91
CA LEU A 176 10.54 -4.06 26.15
C LEU A 176 9.99 -2.64 25.93
N LYS A 177 10.33 -2.00 24.80
CA LYS A 177 9.76 -0.68 24.48
C LYS A 177 8.26 -0.77 24.18
N VAL A 178 7.79 -1.81 23.49
CA VAL A 178 6.34 -2.04 23.29
C VAL A 178 5.61 -2.17 24.63
N GLU A 179 6.20 -2.86 25.60
CA GLU A 179 5.64 -2.99 26.95
C GLU A 179 5.60 -1.64 27.68
N GLU A 180 6.68 -0.85 27.59
CA GLU A 180 6.77 0.52 28.14
C GLU A 180 5.67 1.44 27.57
N GLU A 181 5.55 1.55 26.23
CA GLU A 181 4.52 2.40 25.59
C GLU A 181 3.09 1.93 25.96
N TYR A 182 2.91 0.61 26.15
CA TYR A 182 1.61 0.05 26.52
C TYR A 182 1.23 0.38 27.96
N ASP A 183 2.21 0.42 28.87
CA ASP A 183 1.99 0.85 30.24
C ASP A 183 1.72 2.38 30.29
N GLU A 184 2.42 3.19 29.49
CA GLU A 184 2.15 4.64 29.35
C GLU A 184 0.73 4.89 28.80
N LEU A 185 0.29 4.14 27.78
CA LEU A 185 -1.09 4.20 27.29
C LEU A 185 -2.11 3.80 28.36
N ARG A 186 -1.79 2.81 29.21
CA ARG A 186 -2.68 2.42 30.31
C ARG A 186 -2.83 3.55 31.33
N GLU A 187 -1.72 4.19 31.72
CA GLU A 187 -1.75 5.35 32.61
C GLU A 187 -2.56 6.51 32.01
N ALA A 188 -2.38 6.79 30.71
CA ALA A 188 -3.14 7.82 30.00
C ALA A 188 -4.65 7.51 29.94
N LEU A 189 -5.05 6.23 29.82
CA LEU A 189 -6.47 5.83 29.85
C LEU A 189 -7.12 6.02 31.21
N ASP A 190 -6.36 5.89 32.30
CA ASP A 190 -6.88 6.01 33.67
C ASP A 190 -7.00 7.48 34.12
N GLU A 191 -6.00 8.30 33.80
CA GLU A 191 -5.87 9.66 34.37
C GLU A 191 -5.60 10.77 33.34
N GLY A 192 -5.36 10.43 32.07
CA GLY A 192 -4.94 11.36 31.03
C GLY A 192 -6.08 12.06 30.29
N SER A 193 -5.70 13.03 29.47
CA SER A 193 -6.58 13.69 28.49
C SER A 193 -6.68 12.88 27.20
N ASP A 194 -7.72 13.16 26.40
CA ASP A 194 -7.87 12.56 25.06
C ASP A 194 -6.62 12.75 24.18
N ALA A 195 -5.92 13.88 24.33
CA ALA A 195 -4.69 14.17 23.59
C ALA A 195 -3.51 13.31 24.05
N GLU A 196 -3.41 13.02 25.35
CA GLU A 196 -2.40 12.09 25.89
C GLU A 196 -2.71 10.66 25.45
N ILE A 197 -3.98 10.23 25.50
CA ILE A 197 -4.39 8.91 25.00
C ILE A 197 -4.06 8.76 23.50
N GLU A 198 -4.33 9.79 22.68
CA GLU A 198 -3.99 9.78 21.26
C GLU A 198 -2.47 9.66 21.03
N HIS A 199 -1.68 10.39 21.83
CA HIS A 199 -0.22 10.36 21.77
C HIS A 199 0.34 8.96 22.09
N GLU A 200 0.00 8.42 23.25
CA GLU A 200 0.52 7.12 23.71
C GLU A 200 0.03 5.98 22.80
N LEU A 201 -1.21 6.05 22.28
CA LEU A 201 -1.68 5.08 21.30
C LEU A 201 -0.85 5.12 20.01
N GLY A 202 -0.42 6.32 19.59
CA GLY A 202 0.49 6.51 18.47
C GLY A 202 1.83 5.81 18.68
N ASP A 203 2.41 5.94 19.88
CA ASP A 203 3.71 5.35 20.20
C ASP A 203 3.66 3.83 20.38
N VAL A 204 2.55 3.28 20.90
CA VAL A 204 2.27 1.83 20.85
C VAL A 204 2.23 1.32 19.41
N LEU A 205 1.52 2.01 18.51
CA LEU A 205 1.46 1.60 17.10
C LEU A 205 2.83 1.70 16.41
N PHE A 206 3.61 2.72 16.72
CA PHE A 206 4.96 2.90 16.21
C PHE A 206 5.91 1.80 16.71
N SER A 207 5.93 1.53 18.02
CA SER A 207 6.78 0.49 18.61
C SER A 207 6.43 -0.91 18.07
N LEU A 208 5.15 -1.22 17.86
CA LEU A 208 4.71 -2.46 17.19
C LEU A 208 5.20 -2.55 15.74
N ALA A 209 5.17 -1.44 14.99
CA ALA A 209 5.72 -1.40 13.63
C ALA A 209 7.24 -1.66 13.63
N GLN A 210 7.95 -1.14 14.62
CA GLN A 210 9.39 -1.36 14.81
C GLN A 210 9.70 -2.79 15.24
N LEU A 211 8.83 -3.42 16.05
CA LEU A 211 8.94 -4.84 16.40
C LEU A 211 8.80 -5.70 15.15
N GLY A 212 7.79 -5.42 14.31
CA GLY A 212 7.64 -6.07 13.00
C GLY A 212 8.92 -5.98 12.16
N ARG A 213 9.54 -4.79 12.09
CA ARG A 213 10.80 -4.57 11.39
C ARG A 213 11.95 -5.44 11.91
N HIS A 214 12.11 -5.53 13.24
CA HIS A 214 13.13 -6.37 13.87
C HIS A 214 12.88 -7.87 13.69
N LEU A 215 11.61 -8.27 13.59
CA LEU A 215 11.20 -9.62 13.18
C LEU A 215 11.31 -9.88 11.67
N LYS A 216 11.81 -8.90 10.89
CA LYS A 216 11.93 -8.96 9.42
C LYS A 216 10.58 -9.14 8.72
N MET A 217 9.53 -8.57 9.30
CA MET A 217 8.18 -8.56 8.74
C MET A 217 7.77 -7.12 8.41
N ASP A 218 7.10 -6.93 7.28
CA ASP A 218 6.49 -5.63 6.96
C ASP A 218 5.18 -5.49 7.77
N PRO A 219 5.10 -4.53 8.71
CA PRO A 219 3.96 -4.41 9.62
C PRO A 219 2.65 -4.08 8.89
N GLU A 220 2.72 -3.32 7.79
CA GLU A 220 1.55 -3.03 6.96
C GLU A 220 1.01 -4.32 6.33
N GLN A 221 1.90 -5.16 5.79
CA GLN A 221 1.51 -6.46 5.23
C GLN A 221 0.98 -7.41 6.31
N VAL A 222 1.61 -7.45 7.49
CA VAL A 222 1.17 -8.30 8.60
C VAL A 222 -0.25 -7.92 9.04
N LEU A 223 -0.55 -6.62 9.14
CA LEU A 223 -1.88 -6.15 9.50
C LEU A 223 -2.90 -6.48 8.41
N ARG A 224 -2.59 -6.25 7.12
CA ARG A 224 -3.48 -6.64 6.01
C ARG A 224 -3.86 -8.13 6.06
N LYS A 225 -2.89 -9.02 6.28
CA LYS A 225 -3.15 -10.46 6.47
C LYS A 225 -4.00 -10.75 7.71
N GLY A 226 -3.85 -9.96 8.77
CA GLY A 226 -4.69 -10.00 9.96
C GLY A 226 -6.15 -9.65 9.66
N ASN A 227 -6.37 -8.55 8.94
CA ASN A 227 -7.68 -8.05 8.53
C ASN A 227 -8.40 -9.05 7.63
N LEU A 228 -7.74 -9.53 6.57
CA LEU A 228 -8.29 -10.55 5.68
C LEU A 228 -8.72 -11.82 6.43
N ARG A 229 -7.91 -12.25 7.41
CA ARG A 229 -8.25 -13.40 8.26
C ARG A 229 -9.46 -13.13 9.16
N PHE A 230 -9.61 -11.92 9.67
CA PHE A 230 -10.79 -11.51 10.44
C PHE A 230 -12.03 -11.49 9.56
N GLU A 231 -11.97 -10.83 8.40
CA GLU A 231 -13.06 -10.73 7.43
C GLU A 231 -13.50 -12.10 6.92
N THR A 232 -12.54 -12.97 6.55
CA THR A 232 -12.84 -14.33 6.11
C THR A 232 -13.61 -15.11 7.20
N ARG A 233 -13.19 -14.98 8.47
CA ARG A 233 -13.89 -15.61 9.60
C ARG A 233 -15.26 -15.01 9.82
N PHE A 234 -15.38 -13.69 9.76
CA PHE A 234 -16.64 -12.98 9.94
C PHE A 234 -17.62 -13.38 8.84
N ASN A 235 -17.26 -13.28 7.57
CA ASN A 235 -18.11 -13.70 6.45
C ASN A 235 -18.53 -15.17 6.58
N LYS A 236 -17.61 -16.05 6.99
CA LYS A 236 -17.93 -17.47 7.21
C LYS A 236 -18.90 -17.68 8.37
N MET A 237 -18.80 -16.88 9.43
CA MET A 237 -19.74 -16.91 10.55
C MET A 237 -21.15 -16.49 10.11
N ILE A 238 -21.25 -15.47 9.24
CA ILE A 238 -22.51 -15.01 8.66
C ILE A 238 -23.12 -16.11 7.79
N GLU A 239 -22.32 -16.72 6.91
CA GLU A 239 -22.77 -17.87 6.09
C GLU A 239 -23.37 -18.98 6.95
N PHE A 240 -22.73 -19.34 8.05
CA PHE A 240 -23.25 -20.38 8.96
C PHE A 240 -24.54 -19.96 9.66
N ALA A 241 -24.65 -18.72 10.11
CA ALA A 241 -25.88 -18.22 10.73
C ALA A 241 -27.05 -18.22 9.72
N LEU A 242 -26.79 -17.78 8.49
CA LEU A 242 -27.79 -17.77 7.41
C LEU A 242 -28.19 -19.19 6.98
N ALA A 243 -27.23 -20.12 6.90
CA ALA A 243 -27.50 -21.54 6.61
C ALA A 243 -28.39 -22.18 7.68
N ASP A 244 -28.21 -21.79 8.94
CA ASP A 244 -29.05 -22.19 10.08
C ASP A 244 -30.37 -21.38 10.16
N ARG A 245 -30.67 -20.54 9.16
CA ARG A 245 -31.85 -19.66 9.06
C ARG A 245 -32.01 -18.70 10.26
N LYS A 246 -30.91 -18.27 10.86
CA LYS A 246 -30.92 -17.28 11.94
C LYS A 246 -30.99 -15.86 11.39
N ASP A 247 -31.70 -14.99 12.12
CA ASP A 247 -31.69 -13.55 11.90
C ASP A 247 -30.52 -12.94 12.66
N TRP A 248 -29.46 -12.57 11.93
CA TRP A 248 -28.21 -12.06 12.50
C TRP A 248 -28.40 -10.85 13.43
N GLY A 249 -29.33 -9.96 13.09
CA GLY A 249 -29.61 -8.75 13.87
C GLY A 249 -30.20 -9.05 15.25
N LYS A 250 -30.79 -10.24 15.43
CA LYS A 250 -31.42 -10.67 16.68
C LYS A 250 -30.56 -11.60 17.53
N LEU A 251 -29.42 -12.06 17.01
CA LEU A 251 -28.52 -12.91 17.77
C LEU A 251 -27.82 -12.10 18.88
N SER A 252 -27.79 -12.68 20.08
CA SER A 252 -26.96 -12.20 21.19
C SER A 252 -25.47 -12.30 20.87
N LEU A 253 -24.63 -11.60 21.64
CA LEU A 253 -23.18 -11.66 21.46
C LEU A 253 -22.64 -13.08 21.68
N GLU A 254 -23.18 -13.82 22.65
CA GLU A 254 -22.81 -15.21 22.94
C GLU A 254 -23.15 -16.15 21.77
N GLU A 255 -24.33 -15.99 21.16
CA GLU A 255 -24.69 -16.74 19.95
C GLU A 255 -23.78 -16.41 18.77
N LYS A 256 -23.45 -15.13 18.58
CA LYS A 256 -22.49 -14.69 17.55
C LYS A 256 -21.10 -15.29 17.81
N GLU A 257 -20.64 -15.31 19.05
CA GLU A 257 -19.38 -15.94 19.42
C GLU A 257 -19.38 -17.45 19.14
N GLY A 258 -20.50 -18.14 19.35
CA GLY A 258 -20.67 -19.53 18.92
C GLY A 258 -20.43 -19.73 17.42
N TYR A 259 -20.99 -18.85 16.57
CA TYR A 259 -20.72 -18.86 15.13
C TYR A 259 -19.28 -18.49 14.79
N TRP A 260 -18.64 -17.60 15.54
CA TRP A 260 -17.24 -17.23 15.36
C TRP A 260 -16.31 -18.43 15.58
N LEU A 261 -16.52 -19.17 16.67
CA LEU A 261 -15.76 -20.38 16.98
C LEU A 261 -15.98 -21.45 15.90
N LYS A 262 -17.23 -21.65 15.44
CA LYS A 262 -17.56 -22.56 14.32
C LYS A 262 -16.81 -22.18 13.04
N ALA A 263 -16.78 -20.89 12.68
CA ALA A 263 -16.05 -20.37 11.53
C ALA A 263 -14.54 -20.59 11.64
N LYS A 264 -13.96 -20.28 12.82
CA LYS A 264 -12.53 -20.45 13.10
C LYS A 264 -12.10 -21.92 12.96
N GLU A 265 -12.91 -22.85 13.44
CA GLU A 265 -12.62 -24.29 13.35
C GLU A 265 -12.74 -24.83 11.92
N ALA A 266 -13.77 -24.40 11.18
CA ALA A 266 -13.93 -24.80 9.78
C ALA A 266 -12.77 -24.34 8.90
N LEU A 267 -12.31 -23.10 9.08
CA LEU A 267 -11.22 -22.52 8.28
C LEU A 267 -9.85 -23.11 8.64
N LYS A 268 -9.60 -23.48 9.91
CA LYS A 268 -8.37 -24.19 10.30
C LYS A 268 -8.21 -25.52 9.57
N LYS A 269 -9.31 -26.28 9.40
CA LYS A 269 -9.32 -27.55 8.66
C LYS A 269 -9.07 -27.36 7.16
N SER A 270 -9.53 -26.24 6.60
CA SER A 270 -9.31 -25.92 5.17
C SER A 270 -7.89 -25.48 4.87
N SER A 271 -7.15 -24.91 5.83
CA SER A 271 -5.75 -24.50 5.67
C SER A 271 -4.72 -25.64 5.81
N LEU A 272 -5.19 -26.88 6.02
CA LEU A 272 -4.37 -28.10 6.16
C LEU A 272 -4.45 -29.01 4.92
N ILE A 273 -5.01 -28.51 3.81
CA ILE A 273 -5.09 -29.16 2.49
C ILE A 273 -4.52 -28.18 1.47
#